data_AF-A0A8H3EYV5-F1
#
_entry.id   AF-A0A8H3EYV5-F1
#
_cell.length_a   1.000
_cell.length_b   1.000
_cell.length_c   1.000
_cell.angle_alpha   90.00
_cell.angle_beta   90.00
_cell.angle_gamma   90.00
#
_symmetry.space_group_name_H-M   'P 1'
#
loop_
_entity.id
_entity.type
_entity.pdbx_description
1 polymer ?
#
loop_
_entity_poly.entity_id
_entity_poly.type
_entity_poly.pdbx_seq_one_letter_code
_entity_poly.pdbx_strand_id
1 'polypeptide(L)'
;MPTHFPSTASFLDLLVNPFTADFAMEAPLKRLSSWSPFRLDALGLLTMLGADEMSREIGSLAGNTLVSCLSLLGGHVVPSNAFADPLHRHTLYNVSDGIQTTTLAGWFSRWLIAQHSSRNTSLFEWSVRSHPRRPRYRALVIGVVVNACIVTLPLLVGDCYGLASALCMDVGIIVRAYLVSQNRDAIDRAATDTSIHSNEMVKTFIVLANGKATTVFAPRNVVVGCFVSTPTVAHPTYYAIARVIGWFAFVGLIVSIGQAVLVVQVAIIIVTVSATLLTAFGIGTVGDGIGKTLKVIRSEHPSHHGRRFEVYAMMRLNQEEEDAMVDWALFPQRRNQKWWNQYRSYRAVDSKIIDVIEDNSTEGETLHVSSSVGSTLNEKYATTTEIQELKRN
;
A
#
# COMPACT_ATOMS: atom_id res chain seq x y z
N MET A 1 -54.42 61.22 -1.64
CA MET A 1 -53.30 60.77 -2.48
C MET A 1 -52.00 61.09 -1.76
N PRO A 2 -51.25 60.06 -1.39
CA PRO A 2 -49.81 60.06 -1.68
C PRO A 2 -49.38 58.73 -2.32
N THR A 3 -48.47 58.85 -3.27
CA THR A 3 -47.84 57.78 -4.05
C THR A 3 -46.61 57.25 -3.32
N HIS A 4 -46.57 55.95 -3.01
CA HIS A 4 -45.35 55.26 -2.58
C HIS A 4 -44.81 54.38 -3.72
N PHE A 5 -43.61 54.72 -4.18
CA PHE A 5 -42.75 53.87 -5.01
C PHE A 5 -42.21 52.69 -4.18
N PRO A 6 -42.12 51.47 -4.73
CA PRO A 6 -41.40 50.38 -4.07
C PRO A 6 -39.89 50.55 -4.26
N SER A 7 -39.15 50.33 -3.18
CA SER A 7 -37.69 50.47 -3.10
C SER A 7 -36.96 49.34 -3.83
N THR A 8 -35.79 49.69 -4.35
CA THR A 8 -34.81 48.88 -5.10
C THR A 8 -34.06 47.82 -4.26
N ALA A 9 -34.60 47.41 -3.12
CA ALA A 9 -33.90 46.52 -2.18
C ALA A 9 -33.78 45.05 -2.66
N SER A 10 -34.60 44.61 -3.62
CA SER A 10 -34.68 43.19 -3.99
C SER A 10 -33.52 42.66 -4.84
N PHE A 11 -32.68 43.52 -5.43
CA PHE A 11 -31.63 43.07 -6.36
C PHE A 11 -30.29 42.76 -5.67
N LEU A 12 -30.01 43.42 -4.54
CA LEU A 12 -28.81 43.15 -3.75
C LEU A 12 -28.96 41.91 -2.86
N ASP A 13 -30.18 41.64 -2.37
CA ASP A 13 -30.46 40.39 -1.64
C ASP A 13 -30.31 39.15 -2.54
N LEU A 14 -30.58 39.28 -3.84
CA LEU A 14 -30.42 38.20 -4.81
C LEU A 14 -28.95 37.87 -5.12
N LEU A 15 -28.05 38.84 -4.95
CA LEU A 15 -26.60 38.66 -5.16
C LEU A 15 -25.89 38.10 -3.94
N VAL A 16 -26.48 38.25 -2.74
CA VAL A 16 -25.91 37.76 -1.48
C VAL A 16 -26.41 36.34 -1.12
N ASN A 17 -27.58 35.92 -1.60
CA ASN A 17 -28.12 34.57 -1.37
C ASN A 17 -28.91 34.04 -2.58
N PRO A 18 -28.30 33.32 -3.53
CA PRO A 18 -29.00 32.79 -4.70
C PRO A 18 -29.97 31.61 -4.39
N PHE A 19 -30.20 31.26 -3.11
CA PHE A 19 -30.98 30.08 -2.72
C PHE A 19 -32.21 30.36 -1.84
N THR A 20 -32.67 31.61 -1.72
CA THR A 20 -34.02 31.88 -1.17
C THR A 20 -35.08 31.76 -2.26
N ALA A 21 -35.15 30.60 -2.90
CA ALA A 21 -36.38 30.17 -3.57
C ALA A 21 -37.08 29.21 -2.60
N ASP A 22 -38.21 29.65 -2.07
CA ASP A 22 -39.09 28.92 -1.16
C ASP A 22 -39.49 27.54 -1.75
N PHE A 23 -38.68 26.51 -1.48
CA PHE A 23 -39.15 25.14 -1.44
C PHE A 23 -39.53 24.83 0.00
N ALA A 24 -40.81 25.05 0.29
CA ALA A 24 -41.46 24.71 1.55
C ALA A 24 -41.48 23.17 1.76
N MET A 25 -40.36 22.66 2.24
CA MET A 25 -40.32 21.61 3.26
C MET A 25 -39.49 22.22 4.37
N GLU A 26 -40.08 22.53 5.53
CA GLU A 26 -39.30 22.76 6.74
C GLU A 26 -38.59 21.44 7.07
N ALA A 27 -37.44 21.22 6.44
CA ALA A 27 -36.70 20.00 6.58
C ALA A 27 -36.26 19.91 8.05
N PRO A 28 -36.48 18.77 8.74
CA PRO A 28 -36.03 18.58 10.12
C PRO A 28 -34.51 18.82 10.28
N LEU A 29 -33.76 18.76 9.18
CA LEU A 29 -32.34 19.08 9.07
C LEU A 29 -31.99 20.56 9.34
N LYS A 30 -32.90 21.51 9.08
CA LYS A 30 -32.65 22.92 9.41
C LYS A 30 -32.64 23.13 10.93
N ARG A 31 -33.40 22.34 11.68
CA ARG A 31 -33.39 22.34 13.16
C ARG A 31 -32.10 21.74 13.74
N LEU A 32 -31.40 20.89 12.99
CA LEU A 32 -30.10 20.34 13.35
C LEU A 32 -28.97 21.39 13.21
N SER A 33 -29.18 22.48 12.46
CA SER A 33 -28.17 23.54 12.33
C SER A 33 -27.90 24.31 13.63
N SER A 34 -28.89 24.42 14.53
CA SER A 34 -28.76 25.08 15.83
C SER A 34 -28.26 24.16 16.94
N TRP A 35 -28.00 22.89 16.64
CA TRP A 35 -27.57 21.90 17.62
C TRP A 35 -26.06 21.96 17.86
N SER A 36 -25.64 22.51 19.00
CA SER A 36 -24.22 22.55 19.42
C SER A 36 -24.01 22.27 20.92
N PRO A 37 -24.31 21.06 21.41
CA PRO A 37 -24.17 20.73 22.84
C PRO A 37 -22.71 20.71 23.35
N PHE A 38 -21.72 20.60 22.46
CA PHE A 38 -20.30 20.57 22.83
C PHE A 38 -19.43 21.17 21.72
N ARG A 39 -18.21 21.59 22.09
CA ARG A 39 -17.18 22.04 21.16
C ARG A 39 -16.25 20.87 20.85
N LEU A 40 -16.21 20.45 19.60
CA LEU A 40 -15.37 19.35 19.16
C LEU A 40 -14.11 19.91 18.47
N ASP A 41 -12.93 19.52 18.95
CA ASP A 41 -11.66 19.86 18.30
C ASP A 41 -11.39 18.91 17.12
N ALA A 42 -12.17 19.10 16.05
CA ALA A 42 -12.06 18.29 14.83
C ALA A 42 -10.71 18.48 14.15
N LEU A 43 -10.07 19.63 14.39
CA LEU A 43 -8.80 20.00 13.80
C LEU A 43 -7.67 19.13 14.35
N GLY A 44 -7.56 18.99 15.66
CA GLY A 44 -6.56 18.11 16.28
C GLY A 44 -6.71 16.66 15.84
N LEU A 45 -7.96 16.16 15.78
CA LEU A 45 -8.27 14.81 15.33
C LEU A 45 -7.89 14.57 13.86
N LEU A 46 -8.21 15.51 12.97
CA LEU A 46 -7.93 15.38 11.53
C LEU A 46 -6.44 15.45 11.20
N THR A 47 -5.69 16.22 11.98
CA THR A 47 -4.27 16.52 11.72
C THR A 47 -3.32 15.51 12.35
N MET A 48 -3.58 15.08 13.59
CA MET A 48 -2.66 14.20 14.32
C MET A 48 -2.96 12.72 14.13
N LEU A 49 -4.23 12.33 14.00
CA LEU A 49 -4.60 10.92 14.02
C LEU A 49 -4.37 10.28 12.65
N GLY A 50 -3.72 9.11 12.61
CA GLY A 50 -3.59 8.30 11.39
C GLY A 50 -2.55 8.74 10.37
N ALA A 51 -1.72 9.76 10.64
CA ALA A 51 -0.67 10.20 9.72
C ALA A 51 0.36 9.09 9.41
N ASP A 52 0.82 8.38 10.43
CA ASP A 52 1.77 7.28 10.27
C ASP A 52 1.15 6.11 9.50
N GLU A 53 -0.09 5.76 9.82
CA GLU A 53 -0.83 4.67 9.17
C GLU A 53 -1.09 4.99 7.70
N MET A 54 -1.48 6.23 7.40
CA MET A 54 -1.63 6.73 6.05
C MET A 54 -0.31 6.69 5.28
N SER A 55 0.78 7.16 5.88
CA SER A 55 2.12 7.13 5.27
C SER A 55 2.53 5.71 4.92
N ARG A 56 2.30 4.76 5.84
CA ARG A 56 2.59 3.33 5.64
C ARG A 56 1.76 2.73 4.51
N GLU A 57 0.44 2.87 4.56
CA GLU A 57 -0.45 2.19 3.62
C GLU A 57 -0.41 2.80 2.21
N ILE A 58 -0.41 4.13 2.09
CA ILE A 58 -0.25 4.80 0.78
C ILE A 58 1.14 4.54 0.22
N GLY A 59 2.16 4.67 1.07
CA GLY A 59 3.54 4.52 0.66
C GLY A 59 3.89 3.08 0.27
N SER A 60 3.14 2.07 0.71
CA SER A 60 3.28 0.69 0.21
C SER A 60 3.06 0.57 -1.31
N LEU A 61 2.32 1.53 -1.89
CA LEU A 61 1.87 1.55 -3.29
C LEU A 61 1.06 0.30 -3.71
N ALA A 62 0.71 -0.59 -2.78
CA ALA A 62 -0.11 -1.76 -3.01
C ALA A 62 -1.49 -1.34 -3.50
N GLY A 63 -2.09 -2.12 -4.40
CA GLY A 63 -3.43 -1.84 -4.89
C GLY A 63 -4.46 -2.05 -3.78
N ASN A 64 -5.34 -1.08 -3.53
CA ASN A 64 -6.52 -1.28 -2.69
C ASN A 64 -7.80 -1.11 -3.53
N THR A 65 -8.68 -2.10 -3.46
CA THR A 65 -9.92 -2.18 -4.25
C THR A 65 -11.11 -1.45 -3.63
N LEU A 66 -11.01 -1.03 -2.37
CA LEU A 66 -12.11 -0.42 -1.62
C LEU A 66 -11.79 1.02 -1.22
N VAL A 67 -10.59 1.27 -0.68
CA VAL A 67 -10.31 2.52 0.05
C VAL A 67 -9.56 3.58 -0.77
N SER A 68 -9.13 3.25 -1.99
CA SER A 68 -8.32 4.15 -2.83
C SER A 68 -8.94 5.53 -3.07
N CYS A 69 -10.28 5.64 -3.09
CA CYS A 69 -11.01 6.87 -3.39
C CYS A 69 -11.74 7.48 -2.17
N LEU A 70 -11.46 7.02 -0.95
CA LEU A 70 -12.08 7.58 0.27
C LEU A 70 -11.21 8.68 0.90
N SER A 71 -11.83 9.66 1.54
CA SER A 71 -11.09 10.66 2.32
C SER A 71 -10.47 10.01 3.56
N LEU A 72 -9.18 10.24 3.79
CA LEU A 72 -8.42 9.64 4.90
C LEU A 72 -7.93 10.74 5.85
N LEU A 73 -7.75 10.39 7.12
CA LEU A 73 -7.06 11.24 8.09
C LEU A 73 -5.59 11.43 7.71
N GLY A 74 -4.94 12.45 8.27
CA GLY A 74 -3.52 12.70 7.99
C GLY A 74 -3.26 13.24 6.58
N GLY A 75 -4.24 13.91 5.96
CA GLY A 75 -4.19 14.38 4.57
C GLY A 75 -2.94 15.16 4.16
N HIS A 76 -2.22 15.77 5.11
CA HIS A 76 -0.94 16.46 4.89
C HIS A 76 0.22 15.54 4.48
N VAL A 77 0.16 14.24 4.78
CA VAL A 77 1.21 13.26 4.46
C VAL A 77 1.43 13.13 2.95
N VAL A 78 0.36 13.30 2.18
CA VAL A 78 0.37 13.23 0.71
C VAL A 78 1.09 14.44 0.10
N PRO A 79 0.69 15.69 0.33
CA PRO A 79 1.36 16.85 -0.22
C PRO A 79 2.76 17.08 0.38
N SER A 80 3.03 16.63 1.62
CA SER A 80 4.38 16.65 2.18
C SER A 80 5.33 15.66 1.51
N ASN A 81 4.81 14.68 0.76
CA ASN A 81 5.56 13.57 0.14
C ASN A 81 6.16 12.60 1.16
N ALA A 82 5.75 12.66 2.43
CA ALA A 82 6.28 11.81 3.50
C ALA A 82 6.03 10.31 3.26
N PHE A 83 5.04 9.95 2.44
CA PHE A 83 4.77 8.56 2.06
C PHE A 83 5.86 7.96 1.13
N ALA A 84 6.63 8.79 0.42
CA ALA A 84 7.68 8.34 -0.50
C ALA A 84 9.07 8.32 0.16
N ASP A 85 9.23 8.94 1.34
CA ASP A 85 10.52 9.05 2.02
C ASP A 85 11.09 7.68 2.39
N PRO A 86 12.41 7.48 2.28
CA PRO A 86 13.05 6.21 2.61
C PRO A 86 12.89 5.88 4.10
N LEU A 87 12.57 4.63 4.38
CA LEU A 87 12.56 4.10 5.75
C LEU A 87 13.95 3.57 6.08
N HIS A 88 14.57 4.20 7.07
CA HIS A 88 15.84 3.75 7.61
C HIS A 88 15.58 2.58 8.58
N ARG A 89 16.54 1.65 8.73
CA ARG A 89 16.49 0.44 9.61
C ARG A 89 16.01 -0.86 8.94
N HIS A 90 16.16 -0.97 7.63
CA HIS A 90 16.01 -2.25 6.94
C HIS A 90 17.34 -2.61 6.28
N THR A 91 17.81 -3.83 6.50
CA THR A 91 19.06 -4.29 5.88
C THR A 91 18.73 -5.30 4.82
N LEU A 92 19.21 -5.05 3.60
CA LEU A 92 19.12 -5.96 2.47
C LEU A 92 20.49 -6.56 2.21
N TYR A 93 20.51 -7.88 2.15
CA TYR A 93 21.67 -8.70 1.79
C TYR A 93 21.37 -9.33 0.44
N ASN A 94 22.00 -8.83 -0.62
CA ASN A 94 21.98 -9.49 -1.91
C ASN A 94 23.05 -10.59 -1.87
N VAL A 95 22.61 -11.80 -1.57
CA VAL A 95 23.48 -12.95 -1.31
C VAL A 95 24.21 -13.37 -2.58
N SER A 96 23.53 -13.34 -3.72
CA SER A 96 24.12 -13.73 -5.01
C SER A 96 25.21 -12.77 -5.49
N ASP A 97 25.16 -11.50 -5.08
CA ASP A 97 26.13 -10.48 -5.50
C ASP A 97 27.15 -10.12 -4.41
N GLY A 98 27.00 -10.66 -3.21
CA GLY A 98 27.85 -10.28 -2.09
C GLY A 98 27.70 -8.81 -1.67
N ILE A 99 26.53 -8.19 -1.90
CA ILE A 99 26.29 -6.77 -1.59
C ILE A 99 25.35 -6.65 -0.39
N GLN A 100 25.71 -5.80 0.57
CA GLN A 100 24.85 -5.41 1.68
C GLN A 100 24.51 -3.92 1.59
N THR A 101 23.24 -3.58 1.79
CA THR A 101 22.79 -2.19 1.96
C THR A 101 21.88 -2.04 3.17
N THR A 102 22.00 -0.92 3.86
CA THR A 102 21.18 -0.54 5.03
C THR A 102 20.03 0.38 4.66
N THR A 103 19.89 0.71 3.37
CA THR A 103 18.84 1.57 2.83
C THR A 103 18.03 0.81 1.78
N LEU A 104 16.72 0.91 1.92
CA LEU A 104 15.73 0.41 0.97
C LEU A 104 14.88 1.58 0.48
N ALA A 105 14.34 1.44 -0.72
CA ALA A 105 13.34 2.34 -1.25
C ALA A 105 12.15 2.42 -0.26
N GLY A 106 11.66 3.64 -0.06
CA GLY A 106 10.61 3.92 0.92
C GLY A 106 9.34 3.11 0.65
N TRP A 107 8.99 2.94 -0.63
CA TRP A 107 7.81 2.18 -1.02
C TRP A 107 7.92 0.70 -0.69
N PHE A 108 9.09 0.11 -0.97
CA PHE A 108 9.32 -1.33 -0.82
C PHE A 108 9.37 -1.72 0.66
N SER A 109 9.99 -0.88 1.48
CA SER A 109 10.00 -1.02 2.93
C SER A 109 8.58 -1.05 3.50
N ARG A 110 7.73 -0.09 3.11
CA ARG A 110 6.33 -0.02 3.54
C ARG A 110 5.51 -1.20 3.04
N TRP A 111 5.74 -1.61 1.79
CA TRP A 111 5.11 -2.80 1.23
C TRP A 111 5.45 -4.06 2.04
N LEU A 112 6.72 -4.28 2.41
CA LEU A 112 7.14 -5.41 3.24
C LEU A 112 6.45 -5.41 4.62
N ILE A 113 6.29 -4.23 5.23
CA ILE A 113 5.60 -4.08 6.52
C ILE A 113 4.10 -4.35 6.36
N ALA A 114 3.48 -3.95 5.24
CA ALA A 114 2.06 -4.17 4.95
C ALA A 114 1.71 -5.64 4.71
N GLN A 115 2.66 -6.47 4.25
CA GLN A 115 2.40 -7.90 3.98
C GLN A 115 2.11 -8.75 5.25
N HIS A 116 2.15 -8.16 6.46
CA HIS A 116 1.87 -8.82 7.74
C HIS A 116 2.35 -10.28 7.79
N SER A 117 3.65 -10.48 7.56
CA SER A 117 4.23 -11.81 7.68
C SER A 117 4.25 -12.22 9.16
N SER A 118 3.46 -13.23 9.51
CA SER A 118 3.35 -13.77 10.86
C SER A 118 4.64 -14.51 11.29
N ARG A 119 5.42 -15.02 10.32
CA ARG A 119 6.58 -15.89 10.55
C ARG A 119 7.81 -15.44 9.74
N ASN A 120 9.00 -15.83 10.17
CA ASN A 120 10.26 -15.57 9.44
C ASN A 120 10.39 -16.39 8.14
N THR A 121 9.33 -17.05 7.67
CA THR A 121 9.32 -18.04 6.59
C THR A 121 8.61 -17.55 5.32
N SER A 122 8.32 -16.25 5.23
CA SER A 122 7.72 -15.69 4.01
C SER A 122 8.77 -15.57 2.91
N LEU A 123 8.47 -16.19 1.77
CA LEU A 123 9.23 -16.12 0.54
C LEU A 123 8.43 -15.32 -0.48
N PHE A 124 9.07 -14.29 -1.06
CA PHE A 124 8.47 -13.49 -2.11
C PHE A 124 9.26 -13.66 -3.39
N GLU A 125 8.60 -14.19 -4.41
CA GLU A 125 9.14 -14.26 -5.76
C GLU A 125 8.56 -13.11 -6.58
N TRP A 126 9.43 -12.25 -7.08
CA TRP A 126 9.09 -11.12 -7.92
C TRP A 126 9.43 -11.46 -9.36
N SER A 127 8.45 -11.26 -10.23
CA SER A 127 8.66 -11.38 -11.67
C SER A 127 8.20 -10.10 -12.36
N VAL A 128 8.98 -9.67 -13.36
CA VAL A 128 8.58 -8.59 -14.24
C VAL A 128 7.72 -9.20 -15.34
N ARG A 129 6.41 -8.96 -15.26
CA ARG A 129 5.44 -9.41 -16.24
C ARG A 129 4.36 -8.36 -16.39
N SER A 130 4.17 -7.89 -17.60
CA SER A 130 3.08 -6.98 -17.93
C SER A 130 1.73 -7.66 -17.71
N HIS A 131 0.92 -7.09 -16.82
CA HIS A 131 -0.47 -7.52 -16.63
C HIS A 131 -1.41 -6.32 -16.83
N PRO A 132 -2.61 -6.54 -17.38
CA PRO A 132 -3.60 -5.47 -17.50
C PRO A 132 -3.99 -4.96 -16.12
N ARG A 133 -4.07 -3.63 -15.96
CA ARG A 133 -4.55 -3.00 -14.71
C ARG A 133 -5.95 -3.53 -14.42
N ARG A 134 -6.11 -4.24 -13.31
CA ARG A 134 -7.45 -4.59 -12.82
C ARG A 134 -8.24 -3.28 -12.62
N PRO A 135 -9.43 -3.14 -13.24
CA PRO A 135 -10.19 -1.90 -13.14
C PRO A 135 -10.59 -1.66 -11.68
N ARG A 136 -10.24 -0.49 -11.14
CA ARG A 136 -10.58 -0.07 -9.76
C ARG A 136 -11.99 0.51 -9.67
N TYR A 137 -12.92 -0.03 -10.44
CA TYR A 137 -14.28 0.50 -10.54
C TYR A 137 -15.00 0.43 -9.18
N ARG A 138 -14.74 -0.61 -8.37
CA ARG A 138 -15.33 -0.75 -7.03
C ARG A 138 -14.93 0.39 -6.10
N ALA A 139 -13.63 0.68 -5.98
CA ALA A 139 -13.13 1.80 -5.17
C ALA A 139 -13.72 3.13 -5.66
N LEU A 140 -13.81 3.32 -6.97
CA LEU A 140 -14.35 4.55 -7.56
C LEU A 140 -15.84 4.71 -7.25
N VAL A 141 -16.65 3.67 -7.43
CA VAL A 141 -18.09 3.70 -7.11
C VAL A 141 -18.30 3.97 -5.62
N ILE A 142 -17.59 3.27 -4.74
CA ILE A 142 -17.69 3.48 -3.29
C ILE A 142 -17.27 4.91 -2.93
N GLY A 143 -16.16 5.41 -3.48
CA GLY A 143 -15.68 6.76 -3.25
C GLY A 143 -16.67 7.82 -3.71
N VAL A 144 -17.23 7.69 -4.92
CA VAL A 144 -18.24 8.61 -5.46
C VAL A 144 -19.50 8.63 -4.60
N VAL A 145 -20.00 7.46 -4.19
CA VAL A 145 -21.20 7.37 -3.34
C VAL A 145 -20.95 8.03 -1.99
N VAL A 146 -19.83 7.70 -1.33
CA VAL A 146 -19.50 8.27 -0.02
C VAL A 146 -19.28 9.77 -0.08
N ASN A 147 -18.55 10.27 -1.09
CA ASN A 147 -18.34 11.72 -1.25
C ASN A 147 -19.63 12.45 -1.62
N ALA A 148 -20.50 11.86 -2.45
CA ALA A 148 -21.81 12.42 -2.74
C ALA A 148 -22.65 12.57 -1.47
N CYS A 149 -22.61 11.60 -0.55
CA CYS A 149 -23.24 11.71 0.76
C CYS A 149 -22.63 12.86 1.61
N ILE A 150 -21.31 13.00 1.62
CA ILE A 150 -20.63 14.08 2.35
C ILE A 150 -20.94 15.46 1.77
N VAL A 151 -21.10 15.59 0.44
CA VAL A 151 -21.41 16.88 -0.22
C VAL A 151 -22.88 17.25 -0.08
N THR A 152 -23.79 16.27 -0.14
CA THR A 152 -25.24 16.51 -0.04
C THR A 152 -25.67 16.97 1.35
N LEU A 153 -25.03 16.47 2.41
CA LEU A 153 -25.38 16.84 3.79
C LEU A 153 -25.21 18.36 4.09
N PRO A 154 -24.07 19.02 3.82
CA PRO A 154 -23.91 20.46 3.94
C PRO A 154 -24.88 21.25 3.07
N LEU A 155 -25.17 20.79 1.85
CA LEU A 155 -26.13 21.45 0.95
C LEU A 155 -27.54 21.45 1.55
N LEU A 156 -27.96 20.33 2.14
CA LEU A 156 -29.27 20.21 2.80
C LEU A 156 -29.37 21.02 4.09
N VAL A 157 -28.26 21.18 4.82
CA VAL A 157 -28.18 21.98 6.05
C VAL A 157 -28.04 23.48 5.73
N GLY A 158 -27.60 23.84 4.53
CA GLY A 158 -27.27 25.22 4.14
C GLY A 158 -25.93 25.70 4.71
N ASP A 159 -24.99 24.77 4.95
CA ASP A 159 -23.67 25.07 5.53
C ASP A 159 -22.61 25.24 4.44
N CYS A 160 -22.27 26.50 4.13
CA CYS A 160 -21.24 26.84 3.16
C CYS A 160 -19.84 26.39 3.58
N TYR A 161 -19.52 26.40 4.88
CA TYR A 161 -18.22 25.94 5.39
C TYR A 161 -18.12 24.42 5.30
N GLY A 162 -19.19 23.70 5.65
CA GLY A 162 -19.30 22.27 5.45
C GLY A 162 -19.13 21.84 3.98
N LEU A 163 -19.73 22.59 3.05
CA LEU A 163 -19.56 22.36 1.62
C LEU A 163 -18.12 22.59 1.17
N ALA A 164 -17.49 23.67 1.62
CA ALA A 164 -16.09 23.96 1.33
C ALA A 164 -15.15 22.84 1.84
N SER A 165 -15.42 22.29 3.05
CA SER A 165 -14.70 21.12 3.57
C SER A 165 -14.85 19.90 2.66
N ALA A 166 -16.07 19.60 2.21
CA ALA A 166 -16.32 18.46 1.31
C ALA A 166 -15.55 18.60 -0.01
N LEU A 167 -15.57 19.78 -0.64
CA LEU A 167 -14.83 20.06 -1.87
C LEU A 167 -13.31 19.95 -1.67
N CYS A 168 -12.79 20.43 -0.54
CA CYS A 168 -11.38 20.28 -0.22
C CYS A 168 -10.97 18.80 -0.06
N MET A 169 -11.85 17.96 0.49
CA MET A 169 -11.63 16.50 0.54
C MET A 169 -11.58 15.87 -0.85
N ASP A 170 -12.49 16.25 -1.75
CA ASP A 170 -12.49 15.76 -3.13
C ASP A 170 -11.19 16.12 -3.86
N VAL A 171 -10.73 17.36 -3.72
CA VAL A 171 -9.44 17.80 -4.28
C VAL A 171 -8.29 16.97 -3.66
N GLY A 172 -8.30 16.73 -2.35
CA GLY A 172 -7.30 15.90 -1.68
C GLY A 172 -7.27 14.46 -2.20
N ILE A 173 -8.43 13.86 -2.48
CA ILE A 173 -8.54 12.51 -3.05
C ILE A 173 -7.97 12.49 -4.47
N ILE A 174 -8.28 13.48 -5.30
CA ILE A 174 -7.77 13.60 -6.67
C ILE A 174 -6.24 13.76 -6.66
N VAL A 175 -5.72 14.67 -5.83
CA VAL A 175 -4.27 14.90 -5.70
C VAL A 175 -3.57 13.62 -5.25
N ARG A 176 -4.09 12.92 -4.24
CA ARG A 176 -3.55 11.64 -3.79
C ARG A 176 -3.57 10.59 -4.90
N ALA A 177 -4.68 10.43 -5.60
CA ALA A 177 -4.79 9.47 -6.69
C ALA A 177 -3.77 9.76 -7.80
N TYR A 178 -3.57 11.03 -8.13
CA TYR A 178 -2.55 11.48 -9.08
C TYR A 178 -1.14 11.16 -8.61
N LEU A 179 -0.74 11.59 -7.40
CA LEU A 179 0.62 11.39 -6.88
C LEU A 179 0.96 9.90 -6.73
N VAL A 180 0.04 9.08 -6.25
CA VAL A 180 0.22 7.63 -6.15
C VAL A 180 0.32 6.99 -7.53
N SER A 181 -0.45 7.45 -8.53
CA SER A 181 -0.32 6.96 -9.91
C SER A 181 1.06 7.27 -10.48
N GLN A 182 1.53 8.51 -10.32
CA GLN A 182 2.85 8.93 -10.83
C GLN A 182 4.00 8.11 -10.21
N ASN A 183 3.94 7.80 -8.91
CA ASN A 183 4.93 6.94 -8.27
C ASN A 183 4.86 5.49 -8.78
N ARG A 184 3.66 4.93 -8.97
CA ARG A 184 3.50 3.60 -9.57
C ARG A 184 4.01 3.55 -11.00
N ASP A 185 3.72 4.57 -11.80
CA ASP A 185 4.19 4.68 -13.18
C ASP A 185 5.72 4.90 -13.25
N ALA A 186 6.35 5.46 -12.21
CA ALA A 186 7.81 5.53 -12.08
C ALA A 186 8.43 4.16 -11.82
N ILE A 187 7.84 3.37 -10.93
CA ILE A 187 8.27 1.99 -10.67
C ILE A 187 8.05 1.12 -11.92
N ASP A 188 6.89 1.26 -12.58
CA ASP A 188 6.57 0.47 -13.78
C ASP A 188 7.60 0.71 -14.90
N ARG A 189 8.01 1.97 -15.12
CA ARG A 189 9.05 2.32 -16.09
C ARG A 189 10.42 1.78 -15.67
N ALA A 190 10.81 2.04 -14.41
CA ALA A 190 12.08 1.55 -13.88
C ALA A 190 12.19 0.03 -14.01
N ALA A 191 11.15 -0.73 -13.65
CA ALA A 191 11.13 -2.19 -13.77
C ALA A 191 11.21 -2.67 -15.23
N THR A 192 10.56 -1.97 -16.15
CA THR A 192 10.57 -2.32 -17.58
C THR A 192 11.94 -2.09 -18.22
N ASP A 193 12.52 -0.90 -18.04
CA ASP A 193 13.82 -0.52 -18.61
C ASP A 193 14.92 -1.48 -18.15
N THR A 194 14.83 -1.84 -16.88
CA THR A 194 15.71 -2.73 -16.14
C THR A 194 15.61 -4.20 -16.58
N SER A 195 14.40 -4.66 -16.91
CA SER A 195 14.13 -6.03 -17.36
C SER A 195 14.65 -6.32 -18.77
N ILE A 196 14.89 -5.29 -19.59
CA ILE A 196 15.42 -5.45 -20.96
C ILE A 196 16.89 -5.89 -20.93
N HIS A 197 17.64 -5.52 -19.90
CA HIS A 197 19.10 -5.64 -19.88
C HIS A 197 19.62 -6.92 -19.22
N SER A 198 18.88 -7.51 -18.27
CA SER A 198 19.17 -8.84 -17.70
C SER A 198 17.99 -9.28 -16.83
N ASN A 199 17.62 -10.57 -16.94
CA ASN A 199 16.58 -11.20 -16.12
C ASN A 199 17.17 -12.26 -15.16
N GLU A 200 18.44 -12.11 -14.80
CA GLU A 200 19.08 -13.00 -13.82
C GLU A 200 18.44 -12.81 -12.45
N MET A 201 17.89 -13.91 -11.89
CA MET A 201 17.25 -13.91 -10.58
C MET A 201 18.30 -13.95 -9.49
N VAL A 202 18.28 -12.97 -8.58
CA VAL A 202 19.18 -12.90 -7.44
C VAL A 202 18.46 -13.23 -6.14
N LYS A 203 19.21 -13.86 -5.23
CA LYS A 203 18.72 -14.25 -3.91
C LYS A 203 18.98 -13.11 -2.94
N THR A 204 17.90 -12.54 -2.44
CA THR A 204 17.97 -11.41 -1.52
C THR A 204 17.39 -11.80 -0.18
N PHE A 205 18.11 -11.50 0.89
CA PHE A 205 17.64 -11.67 2.25
C PHE A 205 17.46 -10.31 2.91
N ILE A 206 16.30 -10.07 3.50
CA ILE A 206 15.94 -8.77 4.07
C ILE A 206 15.62 -8.94 5.54
N VAL A 207 16.29 -8.16 6.38
CA VAL A 207 16.01 -8.05 7.82
C VAL A 207 15.23 -6.76 8.07
N LEU A 208 14.00 -6.90 8.54
CA LEU A 208 13.13 -5.79 8.90
C LEU A 208 13.50 -5.20 10.26
N ALA A 209 13.04 -3.98 10.53
CA ALA A 209 13.32 -3.26 11.78
C ALA A 209 12.78 -3.96 13.03
N ASN A 210 11.79 -4.85 12.87
CA ASN A 210 11.23 -5.68 13.95
C ASN A 210 12.01 -6.99 14.17
N GLY A 211 13.16 -7.17 13.52
CA GLY A 211 13.99 -8.37 13.62
C GLY A 211 13.45 -9.59 12.85
N LYS A 212 12.30 -9.45 12.18
CA LYS A 212 11.80 -10.45 11.24
C LYS A 212 12.64 -10.44 9.98
N ALA A 213 12.74 -11.59 9.35
CA ALA A 213 13.47 -11.73 8.12
C ALA A 213 12.60 -12.33 7.02
N THR A 214 12.88 -11.91 5.80
CA THR A 214 12.12 -12.24 4.61
C THR A 214 13.08 -12.55 3.48
N THR A 215 12.80 -13.62 2.74
CA THR A 215 13.55 -13.99 1.55
C THR A 215 12.83 -13.46 0.32
N VAL A 216 13.57 -12.80 -0.57
CA VAL A 216 13.07 -12.23 -1.80
C VAL A 216 13.90 -12.75 -2.97
N PHE A 217 13.24 -13.33 -3.96
CA PHE A 217 13.83 -13.68 -5.24
C PHE A 217 13.33 -12.68 -6.27
N ALA A 218 14.24 -11.95 -6.92
CA ALA A 218 13.88 -10.92 -7.87
C ALA A 218 14.98 -10.76 -8.92
N PRO A 219 14.69 -10.20 -10.11
CA PRO A 219 15.73 -9.91 -11.08
C PRO A 219 16.75 -8.90 -10.52
N ARG A 220 18.04 -9.15 -10.75
CA ARG A 220 19.18 -8.34 -10.26
C ARG A 220 18.93 -6.84 -10.39
N ASN A 221 18.61 -6.42 -11.60
CA ASN A 221 18.45 -5.02 -11.91
C ASN A 221 17.20 -4.42 -11.21
N VAL A 222 16.14 -5.21 -10.96
CA VAL A 222 14.95 -4.74 -10.23
C VAL A 222 15.28 -4.50 -8.76
N VAL A 223 16.12 -5.34 -8.16
CA VAL A 223 16.62 -5.13 -6.79
C VAL A 223 17.36 -3.79 -6.71
N VAL A 224 18.32 -3.55 -7.60
CA VAL A 224 19.13 -2.32 -7.57
C VAL A 224 18.31 -1.08 -7.96
N GLY A 225 17.56 -1.16 -9.05
CA GLY A 225 16.86 -0.03 -9.66
C GLY A 225 15.52 0.32 -9.04
N CYS A 226 14.86 -0.62 -8.36
CA CYS A 226 13.53 -0.40 -7.76
C CYS A 226 13.48 -0.63 -6.24
N PHE A 227 14.20 -1.63 -5.70
CA PHE A 227 14.11 -1.96 -4.27
C PHE A 227 15.11 -1.18 -3.42
N VAL A 228 16.32 -0.95 -3.93
CA VAL A 228 17.35 -0.16 -3.27
C VAL A 228 17.22 1.32 -3.64
N SER A 229 17.09 1.61 -4.93
CA SER A 229 16.97 2.98 -5.45
C SER A 229 15.50 3.38 -5.59
N THR A 230 15.14 4.59 -5.17
CA THR A 230 13.80 5.14 -5.41
C THR A 230 13.71 5.67 -6.84
N PRO A 231 12.82 5.14 -7.70
CA PRO A 231 12.71 5.58 -9.08
C PRO A 231 12.14 7.01 -9.19
N THR A 232 12.62 7.76 -10.16
CA THR A 232 12.25 9.17 -10.36
C THR A 232 10.95 9.31 -11.17
N VAL A 233 10.09 10.24 -10.73
CA VAL A 233 8.83 10.56 -11.44
C VAL A 233 9.13 11.20 -12.80
N ALA A 234 8.30 10.90 -13.81
CA ALA A 234 8.52 11.35 -15.20
C ALA A 234 8.48 12.88 -15.32
N HIS A 235 7.53 13.49 -14.61
CA HIS A 235 7.25 14.91 -14.70
C HIS A 235 7.32 15.55 -13.30
N PRO A 236 8.53 15.90 -12.82
CA PRO A 236 8.71 16.45 -11.48
C PRO A 236 7.96 17.76 -11.26
N THR A 237 7.78 18.58 -12.31
CA THR A 237 7.07 19.85 -12.24
C THR A 237 5.58 19.67 -11.94
N TYR A 238 4.87 18.82 -12.71
CA TYR A 238 3.46 18.54 -12.47
C TYR A 238 3.25 17.85 -11.11
N TYR A 239 4.21 16.99 -10.72
CA TYR A 239 4.23 16.38 -9.39
C TYR A 239 4.30 17.44 -8.28
N ALA A 240 5.19 18.42 -8.40
CA ALA A 240 5.32 19.52 -7.44
C ALA A 240 4.06 20.41 -7.40
N ILE A 241 3.48 20.75 -8.56
CA ILE A 241 2.25 21.55 -8.63
C ILE A 241 1.09 20.82 -7.95
N ALA A 242 0.91 19.51 -8.22
CA ALA A 242 -0.12 18.72 -7.56
C ALA A 242 0.04 18.69 -6.03
N ARG A 243 1.29 18.64 -5.53
CA ARG A 243 1.57 18.76 -4.08
C ARG A 243 1.17 20.11 -3.52
N VAL A 244 1.46 21.21 -4.23
CA VAL A 244 1.05 22.56 -3.81
C VAL A 244 -0.47 22.68 -3.76
N ILE A 245 -1.18 22.17 -4.77
CA ILE A 245 -2.66 22.10 -4.76
C ILE A 245 -3.15 21.28 -3.55
N GLY A 246 -2.51 20.15 -3.26
CA GLY A 246 -2.82 19.33 -2.09
C GLY A 246 -2.63 20.07 -0.76
N TRP A 247 -1.58 20.87 -0.64
CA TRP A 247 -1.37 21.73 0.54
C TRP A 247 -2.47 22.78 0.69
N PHE A 248 -2.84 23.47 -0.39
CA PHE A 248 -3.93 24.45 -0.35
C PHE A 248 -5.26 23.79 0.01
N ALA A 249 -5.58 22.63 -0.57
CA ALA A 249 -6.79 21.88 -0.25
C ALA A 249 -6.80 21.44 1.23
N PHE A 250 -5.67 20.98 1.75
CA PHE A 250 -5.55 20.58 3.16
C PHE A 250 -5.73 21.76 4.13
N VAL A 251 -5.11 22.91 3.84
CA VAL A 251 -5.29 24.14 4.65
C VAL A 251 -6.73 24.65 4.57
N GLY A 252 -7.31 24.65 3.36
CA GLY A 252 -8.72 25.00 3.16
C GLY A 252 -9.65 24.11 3.99
N LEU A 253 -9.41 22.78 3.96
CA LEU A 253 -10.16 21.82 4.75
C LEU A 253 -10.09 22.14 6.26
N ILE A 254 -8.91 22.42 6.79
CA ILE A 254 -8.68 22.77 8.19
C ILE A 254 -9.48 24.01 8.61
N VAL A 255 -9.43 25.07 7.80
CA VAL A 255 -10.11 26.32 8.11
C VAL A 255 -11.62 26.13 8.04
N SER A 256 -12.11 25.48 6.98
CA SER A 256 -13.54 25.26 6.76
C SER A 256 -14.16 24.32 7.78
N ILE A 257 -13.48 23.24 8.19
CA ILE A 257 -14.05 22.27 9.14
C ILE A 257 -14.17 22.83 10.56
N GLY A 258 -13.31 23.79 10.91
CA GLY A 258 -13.39 24.51 12.19
C GLY A 258 -14.57 25.49 12.27
N GLN A 259 -15.12 25.90 11.13
CA GLN A 259 -16.25 26.83 11.02
C GLN A 259 -17.57 26.15 10.62
N ALA A 260 -17.53 24.86 10.25
CA ALA A 260 -18.71 24.09 9.86
C ALA A 260 -19.64 23.83 11.05
N VAL A 261 -20.92 23.59 10.73
CA VAL A 261 -21.94 23.19 11.70
C VAL A 261 -21.56 21.84 12.32
N LEU A 262 -21.80 21.68 13.63
CA LEU A 262 -21.38 20.50 14.40
C LEU A 262 -21.84 19.17 13.78
N VAL A 263 -23.07 19.10 13.26
CA VAL A 263 -23.61 17.87 12.64
C VAL A 263 -22.81 17.48 11.39
N VAL A 264 -22.48 18.45 10.55
CA VAL A 264 -21.66 18.24 9.34
C VAL A 264 -20.24 17.86 9.74
N GLN A 265 -19.69 18.56 10.74
CA GLN A 265 -18.36 18.30 11.29
C GLN A 265 -18.23 16.85 11.78
N VAL A 266 -19.20 16.37 12.59
CA VAL A 266 -19.23 14.99 13.10
C VAL A 266 -19.36 13.98 11.97
N ALA A 267 -20.23 14.21 10.99
CA ALA A 267 -20.39 13.32 9.84
C ALA A 267 -19.08 13.17 9.05
N ILE A 268 -18.41 14.29 8.77
CA ILE A 268 -17.11 14.31 8.09
C ILE A 268 -16.06 13.50 8.86
N ILE A 269 -15.99 13.66 10.19
CA ILE A 269 -15.06 12.92 11.04
C ILE A 269 -15.37 11.43 11.04
N ILE A 270 -16.64 11.04 11.21
CA ILE A 270 -17.02 9.62 11.23
C ILE A 270 -16.62 8.94 9.93
N VAL A 271 -16.89 9.57 8.79
CA VAL A 271 -16.57 8.98 7.49
C VAL A 271 -15.06 8.88 7.27
N THR A 272 -14.30 9.94 7.59
CA THR A 272 -12.83 9.93 7.44
C THR A 272 -12.14 8.96 8.40
N VAL A 273 -12.57 8.89 9.66
CA VAL A 273 -12.08 7.91 10.65
C VAL A 273 -12.39 6.49 10.17
N SER A 274 -13.62 6.22 9.72
CA SER A 274 -14.02 4.89 9.23
C SER A 274 -13.17 4.46 8.03
N ALA A 275 -12.98 5.35 7.05
CA ALA A 275 -12.11 5.08 5.90
C ALA A 275 -10.65 4.83 6.32
N THR A 276 -10.15 5.56 7.31
CA THR A 276 -8.80 5.38 7.85
C THR A 276 -8.66 4.04 8.56
N LEU A 277 -9.64 3.64 9.38
CA LEU A 277 -9.64 2.33 10.05
C LEU A 277 -9.70 1.18 9.03
N LEU A 278 -10.55 1.29 8.00
CA LEU A 278 -10.60 0.30 6.92
C LEU A 278 -9.23 0.16 6.21
N THR A 279 -8.53 1.28 6.03
CA THR A 279 -7.17 1.29 5.47
C THR A 279 -6.17 0.61 6.41
N ALA A 280 -6.19 0.97 7.70
CA ALA A 280 -5.29 0.45 8.72
C ALA A 280 -5.39 -1.07 8.91
N PHE A 281 -6.61 -1.61 8.78
CA PHE A 281 -6.84 -3.06 8.84
C PHE A 281 -6.50 -3.79 7.53
N GLY A 282 -6.03 -3.08 6.50
CA GLY A 282 -5.67 -3.67 5.20
C GLY A 282 -6.87 -4.23 4.43
N ILE A 283 -8.09 -3.77 4.72
CA ILE A 283 -9.31 -4.30 4.09
C ILE A 283 -9.33 -3.87 2.61
N GLY A 284 -9.40 -4.87 1.72
CA GLY A 284 -9.43 -4.65 0.26
C GLY A 284 -8.06 -4.51 -0.41
N THR A 285 -6.96 -4.67 0.33
CA THR A 285 -5.60 -4.67 -0.22
C THR A 285 -5.35 -5.94 -1.03
N VAL A 286 -4.91 -5.78 -2.28
CA VAL A 286 -4.53 -6.87 -3.18
C VAL A 286 -3.00 -6.96 -3.18
N GLY A 287 -2.47 -8.05 -2.63
CA GLY A 287 -1.03 -8.28 -2.48
C GLY A 287 -0.30 -8.74 -3.75
N ASP A 288 -1.04 -9.06 -4.81
CA ASP A 288 -0.55 -9.83 -5.96
C ASP A 288 0.40 -9.05 -6.91
N GLY A 289 0.59 -7.75 -6.70
CA GLY A 289 1.49 -6.96 -7.53
C GLY A 289 1.48 -5.45 -7.28
N ILE A 290 2.47 -4.77 -7.84
CA ILE A 290 2.62 -3.31 -7.79
C ILE A 290 2.64 -2.78 -9.23
N GLY A 291 1.81 -1.77 -9.48
CA GLY A 291 1.71 -1.14 -10.79
C GLY A 291 1.13 -2.07 -11.85
N LYS A 292 1.73 -2.09 -13.03
CA LYS A 292 1.38 -2.90 -14.20
C LYS A 292 2.37 -4.04 -14.43
N THR A 293 3.61 -3.90 -13.97
CA THR A 293 4.72 -4.73 -14.44
C THR A 293 5.29 -5.64 -13.36
N LEU A 294 5.19 -5.28 -12.07
CA LEU A 294 5.72 -6.11 -10.99
C LEU A 294 4.63 -7.02 -10.42
N LYS A 295 4.81 -8.33 -10.60
CA LYS A 295 3.97 -9.36 -9.98
C LYS A 295 4.72 -10.00 -8.82
N VAL A 296 4.00 -10.18 -7.72
CA VAL A 296 4.50 -10.87 -6.53
C VAL A 296 3.79 -12.19 -6.39
N ILE A 297 4.56 -13.25 -6.24
CA ILE A 297 4.07 -14.54 -5.78
C ILE A 297 4.58 -14.70 -4.35
N ARG A 298 3.64 -14.68 -3.40
CA ARG A 298 3.93 -15.01 -2.01
C ARG A 298 3.78 -16.52 -1.86
N SER A 299 4.83 -17.16 -1.39
CA SER A 299 4.77 -18.53 -0.88
C SER A 299 5.11 -18.52 0.60
N GLU A 300 4.35 -19.27 1.37
CA GLU A 300 4.65 -19.52 2.78
C GLU A 300 5.07 -20.96 2.93
N HIS A 301 6.18 -21.18 3.60
CA HIS A 301 6.63 -22.53 3.81
C HIS A 301 5.80 -23.24 4.89
N PRO A 302 5.34 -24.50 4.67
CA PRO A 302 4.51 -25.25 5.63
C PRO A 302 5.22 -25.63 6.94
N SER A 303 6.52 -25.39 7.11
CA SER A 303 7.20 -25.79 8.35
C SER A 303 6.63 -25.09 9.59
N HIS A 304 6.16 -25.92 10.52
CA HIS A 304 5.50 -25.50 11.76
C HIS A 304 6.42 -24.79 12.76
N HIS A 305 7.73 -24.86 12.60
CA HIS A 305 8.69 -24.39 13.61
C HIS A 305 9.28 -23.00 13.35
N GLY A 306 9.19 -22.48 12.12
CA GLY A 306 9.58 -21.11 11.80
C GLY A 306 11.05 -20.76 12.09
N ARG A 307 11.95 -21.75 12.05
CA ARG A 307 13.36 -21.57 12.42
C ARG A 307 14.16 -21.00 11.26
N ARG A 308 15.09 -20.09 11.55
CA ARG A 308 15.85 -19.35 10.52
C ARG A 308 16.66 -20.26 9.58
N PHE A 309 17.20 -21.38 10.06
CA PHE A 309 18.00 -22.28 9.22
C PHE A 309 17.16 -23.00 8.14
N GLU A 310 15.86 -23.19 8.36
CA GLU A 310 14.96 -23.79 7.36
C GLU A 310 14.84 -22.85 6.16
N VAL A 311 14.66 -21.56 6.44
CA VAL A 311 14.56 -20.48 5.43
C VAL A 311 15.85 -20.35 4.62
N TYR A 312 16.99 -20.46 5.29
CA TYR A 312 18.29 -20.43 4.64
C TYR A 312 18.53 -21.65 3.73
N ALA A 313 18.02 -22.83 4.10
CA ALA A 313 18.14 -24.02 3.27
C ALA A 313 17.37 -23.84 1.95
N MET A 314 16.20 -23.19 1.99
CA MET A 314 15.36 -22.91 0.82
C MET A 314 15.94 -21.87 -0.13
N MET A 315 16.86 -21.02 0.32
CA MET A 315 17.56 -20.12 -0.60
C MET A 315 18.43 -20.88 -1.60
N ARG A 316 18.71 -22.17 -1.37
CA ARG A 316 19.58 -23.01 -2.21
C ARG A 316 20.93 -22.34 -2.45
N LEU A 317 21.57 -21.89 -1.37
CA LEU A 317 22.83 -21.15 -1.47
C LEU A 317 23.94 -22.02 -2.06
N ASN A 318 24.74 -21.47 -2.96
CA ASN A 318 26.00 -22.09 -3.38
C ASN A 318 27.07 -21.93 -2.26
N GLN A 319 28.24 -22.53 -2.42
CA GLN A 319 29.28 -22.48 -1.38
C GLN A 319 29.77 -21.05 -1.10
N GLU A 320 29.95 -20.24 -2.15
CA GLU A 320 30.39 -18.84 -2.03
C GLU A 320 29.34 -17.97 -1.31
N GLU A 321 28.06 -18.16 -1.64
CA GLU A 321 26.91 -17.53 -1.00
C GLU A 321 26.80 -17.95 0.47
N GLU A 322 27.06 -19.21 0.82
CA GLU A 322 27.11 -19.65 2.23
C GLU A 322 28.26 -18.97 2.99
N ASP A 323 29.43 -18.81 2.36
CA ASP A 323 30.58 -18.17 2.98
C ASP A 323 30.33 -16.68 3.21
N ALA A 324 29.71 -15.98 2.25
CA ALA A 324 29.24 -14.60 2.43
C ALA A 324 28.23 -14.47 3.59
N MET A 325 27.32 -15.43 3.77
CA MET A 325 26.38 -15.43 4.89
C MET A 325 27.05 -15.63 6.26
N VAL A 326 28.17 -16.36 6.32
CA VAL A 326 29.00 -16.48 7.53
C VAL A 326 29.72 -15.17 7.82
N ASP A 327 30.28 -14.52 6.79
CA ASP A 327 30.99 -13.25 6.91
C ASP A 327 30.07 -12.12 7.39
N TRP A 328 28.81 -12.10 6.93
CA TRP A 328 27.78 -11.17 7.41
C TRP A 328 27.17 -11.54 8.76
N ALA A 329 27.68 -12.58 9.42
CA ALA A 329 27.17 -13.12 10.68
C ALA A 329 25.67 -13.50 10.63
N LEU A 330 25.14 -13.78 9.44
CA LEU A 330 23.78 -14.32 9.27
C LEU A 330 23.74 -15.82 9.54
N PHE A 331 24.83 -16.51 9.23
CA PHE A 331 25.09 -17.88 9.61
C PHE A 331 26.01 -17.94 10.84
N PRO A 332 25.84 -18.95 11.71
CA PRO A 332 26.80 -19.17 12.78
C PRO A 332 28.14 -19.63 12.21
N GLN A 333 29.20 -19.29 12.94
CA GLN A 333 30.56 -19.74 12.65
C GLN A 333 30.61 -21.25 12.40
N ARG A 334 31.45 -21.68 11.44
CA ARG A 334 31.59 -23.10 11.01
C ARG A 334 31.93 -24.06 12.16
N ARG A 335 32.37 -23.54 13.32
CA ARG A 335 32.57 -24.30 14.57
C ARG A 335 31.26 -24.89 15.15
N ASN A 336 30.09 -24.30 14.87
CA ASN A 336 28.81 -24.79 15.38
C ASN A 336 28.28 -25.98 14.56
N GLN A 337 28.89 -27.15 14.76
CA GLN A 337 28.56 -28.37 14.01
C GLN A 337 27.09 -28.79 14.15
N LYS A 338 26.48 -28.56 15.32
CA LYS A 338 25.07 -28.91 15.55
C LYS A 338 24.14 -28.17 14.58
N TRP A 339 24.36 -26.86 14.40
CA TRP A 339 23.56 -26.05 13.50
C TRP A 339 23.80 -26.44 12.04
N TRP A 340 25.07 -26.63 11.66
CA TRP A 340 25.44 -27.00 10.29
C TRP A 340 24.92 -28.36 9.87
N ASN A 341 24.92 -29.35 10.77
CA ASN A 341 24.33 -30.66 10.51
C ASN A 341 22.81 -30.56 10.29
N GLN A 342 22.11 -29.75 11.09
CA GLN A 342 20.68 -29.49 10.90
C GLN A 342 20.39 -28.77 9.57
N TYR A 343 21.14 -27.72 9.27
CA TYR A 343 21.00 -26.99 8.00
C TYR A 343 21.19 -27.92 6.79
N ARG A 344 22.26 -28.73 6.79
CA ARG A 344 22.54 -29.69 5.71
C ARG A 344 21.48 -30.78 5.60
N SER A 345 20.97 -31.30 6.71
CA SER A 345 19.91 -32.31 6.68
C SER A 345 18.63 -31.75 6.06
N TYR A 346 18.27 -30.51 6.37
CA TYR A 346 17.11 -29.86 5.76
C TYR A 346 17.32 -29.56 4.27
N ARG A 347 18.50 -29.08 3.90
CA ARG A 347 18.86 -28.84 2.50
C ARG A 347 18.78 -30.11 1.64
N ALA A 348 19.21 -31.26 2.18
CA ALA A 348 19.13 -32.55 1.49
C ALA A 348 17.70 -33.09 1.35
N VAL A 349 16.80 -32.74 2.27
CA VAL A 349 15.37 -33.07 2.15
C VAL A 349 14.70 -32.20 1.09
N ASP A 350 14.99 -30.89 1.11
CA ASP A 350 14.45 -29.95 0.12
C ASP A 350 14.84 -30.35 -1.30
N SER A 351 16.12 -30.68 -1.54
CA SER A 351 16.60 -31.12 -2.86
C SER A 351 15.84 -32.33 -3.40
N LYS A 352 15.63 -33.36 -2.56
CA LYS A 352 14.91 -34.57 -2.96
C LYS A 352 13.45 -34.33 -3.32
N ILE A 353 12.78 -33.41 -2.61
CA ILE A 353 11.38 -33.06 -2.91
C ILE A 353 11.27 -32.45 -4.30
N ILE A 354 12.26 -31.65 -4.71
CA ILE A 354 12.26 -30.97 -6.00
C ILE A 354 12.53 -31.95 -7.13
N ASP A 355 13.48 -32.86 -6.97
CA ASP A 355 13.78 -33.89 -7.98
C ASP A 355 12.51 -34.71 -8.30
N VAL A 356 11.73 -35.07 -7.27
CA VAL A 356 10.43 -35.76 -7.41
C VAL A 356 9.34 -34.87 -8.05
N ILE A 357 9.45 -33.54 -7.97
CA ILE A 357 8.53 -32.61 -8.64
C ILE A 357 8.88 -32.48 -10.11
N GLU A 358 10.16 -32.37 -10.44
CA GLU A 358 10.63 -32.24 -11.82
C GLU A 358 10.37 -33.53 -12.60
N ASP A 359 10.66 -34.71 -12.04
CA ASP A 359 10.42 -36.01 -12.69
C ASP A 359 8.93 -36.23 -13.05
N ASN A 360 8.01 -35.86 -12.16
CA ASN A 360 6.57 -35.98 -12.41
C ASN A 360 6.04 -34.94 -13.41
N SER A 361 6.75 -33.85 -13.66
CA SER A 361 6.34 -32.82 -14.63
C SER A 361 6.74 -33.17 -16.07
N THR A 362 7.68 -34.10 -16.24
CA THR A 362 8.13 -34.61 -17.55
C THR A 362 7.25 -35.71 -18.13
N GLU A 363 6.40 -36.36 -17.33
CA GLU A 363 5.49 -37.43 -17.80
C GLU A 363 4.06 -36.94 -18.17
N GLY A 364 3.75 -35.64 -18.04
CA GLY A 364 2.44 -35.07 -18.37
C GLY A 364 2.51 -33.83 -19.27
N GLU A 365 2.09 -34.00 -20.53
CA GLU A 365 1.73 -33.00 -21.56
C GLU A 365 2.50 -31.65 -21.61
N THR A 366 3.21 -31.47 -22.72
CA THR A 366 3.82 -30.23 -23.20
C THR A 366 2.84 -29.05 -23.28
N LEU A 367 2.87 -28.14 -22.30
CA LEU A 367 2.37 -26.76 -22.42
C LEU A 367 3.28 -25.78 -21.65
N HIS A 368 4.08 -25.02 -22.41
CA HIS A 368 4.82 -23.79 -22.05
C HIS A 368 5.15 -23.58 -20.55
N VAL A 369 6.23 -24.21 -20.11
CA VAL A 369 6.80 -24.08 -18.76
C VAL A 369 7.67 -22.82 -18.68
N SER A 370 7.10 -21.74 -18.20
CA SER A 370 7.89 -20.70 -17.49
C SER A 370 7.09 -19.98 -16.40
N SER A 371 5.94 -20.50 -15.97
CA SER A 371 5.17 -19.95 -14.84
C SER A 371 4.57 -20.98 -13.90
N SER A 372 4.88 -22.26 -14.11
CA SER A 372 4.23 -23.37 -13.41
C SER A 372 4.87 -23.68 -12.06
N VAL A 373 6.18 -23.44 -11.89
CA VAL A 373 6.93 -23.84 -10.68
C VAL A 373 6.33 -23.24 -9.39
N GLY A 374 5.91 -21.97 -9.42
CA GLY A 374 5.28 -21.32 -8.25
C GLY A 374 3.84 -21.77 -7.95
N SER A 375 3.08 -22.24 -8.95
CA SER A 375 1.70 -22.72 -8.76
C SER A 375 1.64 -24.21 -8.41
N THR A 376 2.52 -25.03 -8.98
CA THR A 376 2.62 -26.47 -8.66
C THR A 376 3.22 -26.71 -7.28
N LEU A 377 4.11 -25.83 -6.79
CA LEU A 377 4.58 -25.87 -5.40
C LEU A 377 3.40 -25.72 -4.42
N ASN A 378 2.49 -24.75 -4.63
CA ASN A 378 1.34 -24.55 -3.73
C ASN A 378 0.35 -25.73 -3.73
N GLU A 379 0.16 -26.40 -4.87
CA GLU A 379 -0.77 -27.54 -4.98
C GLU A 379 -0.16 -28.84 -4.44
N LYS A 380 1.16 -29.09 -4.64
CA LYS A 380 1.85 -30.27 -4.07
C LYS A 380 2.16 -30.16 -2.58
N TYR A 381 2.32 -28.96 -2.02
CA TYR A 381 2.47 -28.80 -0.56
C TYR A 381 1.15 -28.91 0.22
N ALA A 382 -0.01 -28.84 -0.45
CA ALA A 382 -1.31 -29.06 0.18
C ALA A 382 -1.56 -30.55 0.52
N THR A 383 -0.94 -31.47 -0.21
CA THR A 383 -1.05 -32.92 0.00
C THR A 383 -0.09 -33.38 1.10
N THR A 384 -0.46 -33.06 2.35
CA THR A 384 0.32 -33.29 3.57
C THR A 384 0.53 -34.80 3.90
N THR A 385 -0.07 -35.70 3.14
CA THR A 385 -0.03 -37.15 3.41
C THR A 385 1.25 -37.81 2.87
N GLU A 386 1.77 -37.41 1.70
CA GLU A 386 2.99 -38.00 1.11
C GLU A 386 4.28 -37.56 1.83
N ILE A 387 4.30 -36.35 2.40
CA ILE A 387 5.45 -35.82 3.16
C ILE A 387 5.65 -36.57 4.49
N GLN A 388 4.58 -37.15 5.06
CA GLN A 388 4.71 -37.98 6.26
C GLN A 388 5.25 -39.39 5.95
N GLU A 389 5.01 -39.92 4.76
CA GLU A 389 5.57 -41.23 4.36
C GLU A 389 7.06 -41.13 4.03
N LEU A 390 7.52 -40.05 3.41
CA LEU A 390 8.96 -39.79 3.17
C LEU A 390 9.77 -39.50 4.45
N LYS A 391 9.11 -39.20 5.58
CA LYS A 391 9.76 -39.09 6.89
C LYS A 391 9.80 -40.42 7.67
N ARG A 392 9.03 -41.43 7.23
CA ARG A 392 8.91 -42.73 7.90
C ARG A 392 9.90 -43.76 7.33
N ASN A 393 10.37 -43.57 6.11
CA ASN A 393 11.45 -44.33 5.47
C ASN A 393 12.75 -43.52 5.48
#